data_AF-F4RK52-F1
#
_entry.id   AF-F4RK52-F1
#
_cell.length_a   1.000
_cell.length_b   1.000
_cell.length_c   1.000
_cell.angle_alpha   90.00
_cell.angle_beta   90.00
_cell.angle_gamma   90.00
#
_symmetry.space_group_name_H-M   'P 1'
#
loop_
_entity.id
_entity.type
_entity.pdbx_description
1 polymer ?
#
loop_
_entity_poly.entity_id
_entity_poly.type
_entity_poly.pdbx_seq_one_letter_code
_entity_poly.pdbx_strand_id
1 'polypeptide(L)' 'EEYLHGLISLINELTRLSINVISLGFFQVPIGICEFVKELSNGFSVLNLKNDSLRKRFDSIKYDLKRLEEVVYDITLRGL' A
#
# COMPACT_ATOMS: atom_id res chain seq x y z
N GLU A 1 17.56 -9.52 2.89
CA GLU A 1 17.18 -8.09 2.86
C GLU A 1 16.56 -7.69 1.51
N GLU A 2 17.11 -8.14 0.39
CA GLU A 2 16.59 -7.81 -0.96
C GLU A 2 15.10 -8.12 -1.16
N TYR A 3 14.60 -9.23 -0.62
CA TYR A 3 13.16 -9.55 -0.66
C TYR A 3 12.29 -8.45 -0.03
N LEU A 4 12.68 -7.94 1.14
CA LEU A 4 11.92 -6.89 1.83
C LEU A 4 11.99 -5.56 1.06
N HIS A 5 13.13 -5.25 0.45
CA HIS A 5 13.24 -4.11 -0.46
C HIS A 5 12.36 -4.27 -1.72
N GLY A 6 12.24 -5.50 -2.24
CA GLY A 6 11.34 -5.83 -3.34
C GLY A 6 9.87 -5.62 -2.95
N LEU A 7 9.47 -6.07 -1.76
CA LEU A 7 8.11 -5.88 -1.25
C LEU A 7 7.75 -4.40 -1.07
N ILE A 8 8.66 -3.57 -0.57
CA ILE A 8 8.40 -2.12 -0.46
C ILE A 8 8.19 -1.52 -1.87
N SER A 9 9.00 -1.93 -2.84
CA SER A 9 8.87 -1.46 -4.22
C SER A 9 7.55 -1.91 -4.86
N LEU A 10 7.08 -3.12 -4.52
CA LEU A 10 5.78 -3.64 -4.93
C LEU A 10 4.64 -2.76 -4.39
N ILE A 11 4.69 -2.34 -3.13
CA ILE A 11 3.65 -1.45 -2.56
C ILE A 11 3.53 -0.16 -3.36
N ASN A 12 4.66 0.46 -3.74
CA ASN A 12 4.63 1.69 -4.52
C ASN A 12 3.91 1.51 -5.87
N GLU A 13 4.16 0.40 -6.57
CA GLU A 13 3.47 0.09 -7.82
C GLU A 13 1.99 -0.28 -7.61
N LEU A 14 1.65 -0.95 -6.52
CA LEU A 14 0.25 -1.24 -6.17
C LEU A 14 -0.56 0.04 -5.88
N THR A 15 0.04 1.01 -5.18
CA THR A 15 -0.58 2.34 -4.99
C THR A 15 -0.87 3.02 -6.32
N ARG A 16 0.08 2.96 -7.26
CA ARG A 16 -0.10 3.51 -8.61
C ARG A 16 -1.17 2.75 -9.39
N LEU A 17 -1.16 1.42 -9.33
CA LEU A 17 -2.16 0.57 -9.97
C LEU A 17 -3.57 0.89 -9.45
N SER A 18 -3.74 1.00 -8.14
CA SER A 18 -5.01 1.32 -7.48
C SER A 18 -5.66 2.58 -8.05
N ILE A 19 -4.87 3.61 -8.40
CA ILE A 19 -5.40 4.84 -8.96
C ILE A 19 -5.79 4.67 -10.42
N ASN A 20 -4.97 3.95 -11.20
CA ASN A 20 -5.21 3.76 -12.64
C ASN A 20 -6.45 2.91 -12.92
N VAL A 21 -6.69 1.87 -12.12
CA VAL A 21 -7.83 0.94 -12.33
C VAL A 21 -9.19 1.58 -12.04
N ILE A 22 -9.23 2.63 -11.22
CA ILE A 22 -10.46 3.39 -10.95
C ILE A 22 -10.94 4.11 -12.21
N SER A 23 -10.01 4.67 -12.99
CA SER A 23 -10.32 5.28 -14.29
C SER A 23 -10.91 4.29 -15.30
N LEU A 24 -10.72 2.98 -15.06
CA LEU A 24 -11.26 1.89 -15.87
C LEU A 24 -12.56 1.29 -15.29
N GLY A 25 -13.06 1.82 -14.17
CA GLY A 25 -14.30 1.35 -13.53
C GLY A 25 -14.13 0.15 -12.59
N PHE A 26 -12.89 -0.27 -12.28
CA PHE A 26 -12.63 -1.40 -11.38
C PHE A 26 -12.47 -0.93 -9.93
N PHE A 27 -13.58 -0.64 -9.25
CA PHE A 27 -13.57 -0.09 -7.88
C PHE A 27 -13.26 -1.11 -6.77
N GLN A 28 -13.41 -2.40 -7.05
CA GLN A 28 -13.11 -3.48 -6.09
C GLN A 28 -11.60 -3.73 -5.93
N VAL A 29 -10.81 -3.43 -6.97
CA VAL A 29 -9.35 -3.66 -6.97
C VAL A 29 -8.63 -2.76 -5.93
N PRO A 30 -8.91 -1.44 -5.86
CA PRO A 30 -8.40 -0.56 -4.80
C PRO A 30 -8.66 -1.07 -3.37
N ILE A 31 -9.84 -1.63 -3.12
CA ILE A 31 -10.23 -2.15 -1.80
C ILE A 31 -9.32 -3.32 -1.43
N GLY A 32 -9.18 -4.31 -2.32
CA GLY A 32 -8.30 -5.45 -2.11
C GLY A 32 -6.82 -5.07 -1.98
N ILE A 33 -6.36 -4.09 -2.76
CA ILE A 33 -4.99 -3.55 -2.64
C ILE A 33 -4.78 -2.89 -1.28
N CYS A 34 -5.73 -2.10 -0.80
CA CYS A 34 -5.65 -1.43 0.49
C CYS A 34 -5.55 -2.44 1.64
N GLU A 35 -6.37 -3.50 1.62
CA GLU A 35 -6.31 -4.59 2.61
C GLU A 35 -4.96 -5.30 2.59
N PHE A 36 -4.48 -5.68 1.40
CA PHE A 36 -3.19 -6.33 1.23
C PHE A 36 -2.01 -5.49 1.75
N VAL A 37 -1.96 -4.20 1.41
CA VAL A 37 -0.88 -3.29 1.87
C VAL A 37 -0.96 -3.09 3.39
N LYS A 38 -2.15 -3.08 3.98
CA LYS A 38 -2.35 -2.99 5.42
C LYS A 38 -1.82 -4.24 6.14
N GLU A 39 -2.11 -5.43 5.64
CA GLU A 39 -1.54 -6.68 6.16
C GLU A 39 -0.01 -6.69 6.08
N LEU A 40 0.53 -6.23 4.95
CA LEU A 40 1.97 -6.17 4.75
C LEU A 40 2.63 -5.17 5.73
N SER A 41 2.04 -3.98 5.90
CA SER A 41 2.50 -2.98 6.88
C SER A 41 2.50 -3.53 8.32
N ASN A 42 1.47 -4.29 8.69
CA ASN A 42 1.41 -4.97 9.99
C ASN A 42 2.53 -6.02 10.12
N GLY A 43 2.77 -6.81 9.07
CA GLY A 43 3.86 -7.79 9.03
C GLY A 43 5.23 -7.15 9.20
N PHE A 44 5.50 -6.03 8.53
CA PHE A 44 6.73 -5.28 8.70
C PHE A 44 6.87 -4.67 10.11
N SER A 45 5.76 -4.29 10.76
CA SER A 45 5.78 -3.72 12.11
C SER A 45 6.26 -4.71 13.19
N VAL A 46 6.13 -6.01 12.93
CA VAL A 46 6.65 -7.08 13.82
C VAL A 46 8.15 -7.31 13.59
N LEU A 47 8.69 -6.90 12.42
CA LEU A 47 10.11 -7.04 12.13
C LEU A 47 10.92 -5.99 12.91
N ASN A 48 11.85 -6.46 13.75
CA ASN A 48 12.81 -5.57 14.41
C ASN A 48 13.92 -5.15 13.42
N LEU A 49 13.59 -4.21 12.54
CA LEU A 49 14.49 -3.70 11.51
C LEU A 49 15.62 -2.88 12.15
N LYS A 50 16.80 -3.50 12.28
CA LYS A 50 18.04 -2.84 12.74
C LYS A 50 18.81 -2.13 11.61
N ASN A 51 18.44 -2.38 10.35
CA ASN A 51 19.07 -1.76 9.17
C ASN A 51 18.41 -0.42 8.85
N ASP A 52 19.21 0.65 8.86
CA ASP A 52 18.74 2.03 8.68
C ASP A 52 18.14 2.30 7.29
N SER A 53 18.66 1.65 6.25
CA SER A 53 18.18 1.84 4.87
C SER A 53 16.80 1.22 4.64
N LEU A 54 16.59 0.01 5.15
CA LEU A 54 15.31 -0.70 5.05
C LEU A 54 14.25 -0.03 5.93
N ARG A 55 14.63 0.46 7.11
CA ARG A 55 13.73 1.21 8.00
C ARG A 55 13.25 2.51 7.36
N LYS A 56 14.14 3.30 6.75
CA LYS A 56 13.76 4.52 6.02
C LYS A 56 12.75 4.24 4.89
N ARG A 57 12.96 3.15 4.14
CA ARG A 57 12.01 2.74 3.08
C ARG A 57 10.71 2.18 3.65
N PHE A 58 10.74 1.53 4.80
CA PHE A 58 9.53 1.09 5.48
C PHE A 58 8.70 2.30 5.97
N ASP A 59 9.35 3.31 6.53
CA ASP A 59 8.67 4.53 7.00
C ASP A 59 7.93 5.28 5.88
N SER A 60 8.28 5.06 4.60
CA SER A 60 7.54 5.65 3.48
C SER A 60 6.20 4.95 3.21
N ILE A 61 6.04 3.67 3.59
CA ILE A 61 4.83 2.88 3.35
C ILE A 61 3.60 3.51 4.00
N LYS A 62 3.75 4.20 5.14
CA LYS A 62 2.63 4.88 5.80
C LYS A 62 1.96 5.93 4.90
N TYR A 63 2.71 6.56 4.00
CA TYR A 63 2.17 7.55 3.06
C TYR A 63 1.42 6.86 1.92
N ASP A 64 1.94 5.74 1.41
CA ASP A 64 1.26 4.90 0.42
C ASP A 64 -0.06 4.35 0.98
N LEU A 65 -0.05 3.83 2.21
CA LEU A 65 -1.24 3.30 2.88
C LEU A 65 -2.28 4.40 3.09
N LYS A 66 -1.88 5.58 3.57
CA LYS A 66 -2.81 6.71 3.73
C LYS A 66 -3.47 7.08 2.40
N ARG A 67 -2.71 7.11 1.32
CA ARG A 67 -3.24 7.41 -0.02
C ARG A 67 -4.23 6.36 -0.49
N LEU A 68 -3.98 5.08 -0.23
CA LEU A 68 -4.91 3.99 -0.53
C LEU A 68 -6.20 4.09 0.29
N GLU A 69 -6.09 4.41 1.58
CA GLU A 69 -7.26 4.62 2.45
C GLU A 69 -8.12 5.80 1.98
N GLU A 70 -7.50 6.91 1.57
CA GLU A 70 -8.20 8.06 0.97
C GLU A 70 -8.96 7.66 -0.30
N VAL A 71 -8.34 6.84 -1.16
CA VAL A 71 -8.96 6.32 -2.38
C VAL A 71 -10.15 5.41 -2.08
N VAL A 72 -10.00 4.47 -1.14
CA VAL A 72 -11.09 3.56 -0.74
C VAL A 72 -12.24 4.33 -0.08
N TYR A 73 -11.92 5.32 0.75
CA TYR A 73 -12.91 6.22 1.33
C TYR A 73 -13.73 6.93 0.24
N ASP A 74 -13.06 7.45 -0.77
CA ASP A 74 -13.66 8.13 -1.91
C ASP A 74 -14.59 7.25 -2.76
N ILE A 75 -14.25 5.96 -2.90
CA ILE A 75 -15.08 4.95 -3.57
C ILE A 75 -16.32 4.64 -2.72
N THR A 76 -16.10 4.36 -1.43
CA THR A 76 -17.15 4.00 -0.48
C THR A 76 -18.17 5.12 -0.31
N LEU A 77 -17.71 6.38 -0.22
CA LEU A 77 -18.57 7.56 -0.09
C LEU A 77 -19.49 7.75 -1.31
N ARG A 78 -19.04 7.31 -2.49
CA ARG A 78 -19.80 7.39 -3.75
C ARG A 78 -20.68 6.15 -4.00
N GLY A 79 -20.61 5.13 -3.14
CA GLY A 79 -21.35 3.89 -3.29
C GLY A 79 -20.93 3.05 -4.50
N LEU A 80 -19.63 3.12 -4.86
CA LEU A 80 -19.02 2.43 -5.99
C LEU A 80 -18.32 1.13 -5.58
#